data_AF-A0A2H6BLG0-F1
#
_entry.id   AF-A0A2H6BLG0-F1
#
_cell.length_a   1.000
_cell.length_b   1.000
_cell.length_c   1.000
_cell.angle_alpha   90.00
_cell.angle_beta   90.00
_cell.angle_gamma   90.00
#
_symmetry.space_group_name_H-M   'P 1'
#
loop_
_entity.id
_entity.type
_entity.pdbx_description
1 polymer ?
#
loop_
_entity_poly.entity_id
_entity_poly.type
_entity_poly.pdbx_seq_one_letter_code
_entity_poly.pdbx_strand_id
1 'polypeptide(L)' 'MAILRESSSYYEILKEATDLGIRREIFNSIELGLELKFGIEGLELLPEIRQIQDLENLKQIQVNENRRIDQTSR' A
#
# COMPACT_ATOMS: atom_id res chain seq x y z
N MET A 1 5.89 -37.39 -12.57
CA MET A 1 5.22 -36.12 -12.95
C MET A 1 3.73 -36.30 -12.78
N ALA A 2 3.33 -36.52 -11.53
CA ALA A 2 1.98 -36.88 -11.16
C ALA A 2 1.34 -35.64 -10.53
N ILE A 3 0.28 -35.18 -11.18
CA ILE A 3 -0.94 -34.78 -10.51
C ILE A 3 -0.82 -33.45 -9.75
N LEU A 4 -1.00 -32.36 -10.49
CA LEU A 4 -1.54 -31.07 -10.02
C LEU A 4 -2.99 -31.25 -9.52
N ARG A 5 -3.22 -32.11 -8.54
CA ARG A 5 -4.41 -32.09 -7.68
C ARG A 5 -4.08 -31.12 -6.55
N GLU A 6 -4.25 -29.81 -6.77
CA GLU A 6 -4.47 -28.80 -5.71
C GLU A 6 -4.56 -27.39 -6.31
N SER A 7 -5.39 -27.23 -7.34
CA SER A 7 -5.61 -25.97 -8.06
C SER A 7 -6.13 -24.80 -7.19
N SER A 8 -6.36 -24.97 -5.88
CA SER A 8 -6.69 -23.89 -4.93
C SER A 8 -5.42 -23.23 -4.36
N SER A 9 -4.45 -24.03 -3.90
CA SER A 9 -3.30 -23.51 -3.15
C SER A 9 -2.30 -22.73 -4.00
N TYR A 10 -2.14 -23.06 -5.28
CA TYR A 10 -1.29 -22.26 -6.19
C TYR A 10 -1.87 -20.86 -6.45
N TYR A 11 -3.20 -20.77 -6.61
CA TYR A 11 -3.88 -19.50 -6.81
C TYR A 11 -3.85 -18.64 -5.54
N GLU A 12 -3.97 -19.27 -4.37
CA GLU A 12 -3.84 -18.61 -3.06
C GLU A 12 -2.44 -18.00 -2.88
N ILE A 13 -1.38 -18.75 -3.18
CA ILE A 13 0.01 -18.26 -3.08
C ILE A 13 0.25 -17.08 -4.04
N LEU A 14 -0.26 -17.16 -5.27
CA LEU A 14 -0.13 -16.05 -6.23
C LEU A 14 -0.91 -14.81 -5.78
N LYS A 15 -2.11 -15.01 -5.22
CA LYS A 15 -2.91 -13.91 -4.67
C LYS A 15 -2.19 -13.27 -3.48
N GLU A 16 -1.65 -14.07 -2.58
CA GLU A 16 -0.90 -13.58 -1.41
C GLU A 16 0.37 -12.84 -1.82
N ALA A 17 1.13 -13.37 -2.79
CA ALA A 17 2.31 -12.69 -3.33
C ALA A 17 1.96 -11.35 -3.99
N THR A 18 0.83 -11.29 -4.70
CA THR A 18 0.33 -10.06 -5.32
C THR A 18 -0.09 -9.04 -4.25
N ASP A 19 -0.84 -9.48 -3.24
CA ASP A 19 -1.29 -8.64 -2.12
C ASP A 19 -0.09 -8.09 -1.32
N LEU A 20 0.96 -8.89 -1.11
CA LEU A 20 2.22 -8.46 -0.48
C LEU A 20 2.97 -7.43 -1.32
N GLY A 21 3.05 -7.64 -2.64
CA GLY A 21 3.67 -6.69 -3.57
C GLY A 21 2.97 -5.33 -3.56
N ILE A 22 1.63 -5.35 -3.64
CA ILE A 22 0.79 -4.14 -3.59
C ILE A 22 0.95 -3.42 -2.24
N ARG A 23 0.97 -4.15 -1.11
CA ARG A 23 1.22 -3.54 0.21
C ARG A 23 2.55 -2.79 0.22
N ARG A 24 3.62 -3.44 -0.28
CA ARG A 24 4.96 -2.86 -0.27
C ARG A 24 5.05 -1.60 -1.14
N GLU A 25 4.46 -1.63 -2.32
CA GLU A 25 4.34 -0.46 -3.21
C GLU A 25 3.60 0.71 -2.53
N ILE A 26 2.47 0.44 -1.87
CA ILE A 26 1.69 1.47 -1.16
C ILE A 26 2.51 2.07 0.00
N PHE A 27 3.17 1.24 0.79
CA PHE A 27 4.02 1.75 1.89
C PHE A 27 5.19 2.59 1.39
N ASN A 28 5.88 2.16 0.33
CA ASN A 28 6.99 2.91 -0.25
C ASN A 28 6.51 4.26 -0.81
N SER A 29 5.34 4.30 -1.46
CA SER A 29 4.79 5.55 -2.00
C SER A 29 4.30 6.50 -0.90
N ILE A 30 3.73 5.98 0.19
CA ILE A 30 3.37 6.79 1.36
C ILE A 30 4.63 7.32 2.07
N GLU A 31 5.66 6.49 2.26
CA GLU A 31 6.96 6.92 2.81
C GLU A 31 7.56 8.06 2.00
N LEU A 32 7.62 7.90 0.68
CA LEU A 32 8.12 8.93 -0.23
C LEU A 32 7.25 10.20 -0.19
N GLY A 33 5.93 10.07 -0.17
CA GLY A 33 5.01 11.21 -0.08
C GLY A 33 5.19 12.00 1.22
N LEU A 34 5.35 11.28 2.34
CA LEU A 34 5.59 11.86 3.67
C LEU A 34 6.93 12.58 3.72
N GLU A 35 8.00 11.95 3.23
CA GLU A 35 9.33 12.56 3.17
C GLU A 35 9.32 13.83 2.29
N LEU A 36 8.68 13.78 1.11
CA LEU A 36 8.64 14.91 0.19
C LEU A 36 7.78 16.08 0.69
N LYS A 37 6.66 15.82 1.36
CA LYS A 37 5.71 16.87 1.79
C LYS A 37 5.95 17.38 3.20
N PHE A 38 6.42 16.52 4.11
CA PHE A 38 6.50 16.80 5.53
C PHE A 38 7.90 16.51 6.11
N GLY A 39 8.84 16.00 5.31
CA GLY A 39 10.19 15.70 5.75
C GLY A 39 10.22 14.60 6.82
N ILE A 40 11.16 14.73 7.76
CA ILE A 40 11.40 13.74 8.83
C ILE A 40 10.18 13.62 9.76
N GLU A 41 9.45 14.71 10.00
CA GLU A 41 8.24 14.73 10.85
C GLU A 41 7.11 13.87 10.23
N GLY A 42 7.00 13.84 8.90
CA GLY A 42 6.05 12.96 8.21
C GLY A 42 6.37 11.49 8.40
N LEU A 43 7.66 11.13 8.42
CA LEU A 43 8.11 9.75 8.58
C LEU A 43 7.83 9.19 9.99
N GLU A 44 7.60 10.04 11.00
CA GLU A 44 7.20 9.58 12.34
C GLU A 44 5.84 8.87 12.35
N LEU A 45 5.02 9.08 11.30
CA LEU A 45 3.72 8.42 11.14
C LEU A 45 3.83 7.03 10.49
N LEU A 46 4.97 6.67 9.88
CA LEU A 46 5.15 5.34 9.25
C LEU A 46 4.88 4.15 10.17
N PRO A 47 5.29 4.14 11.45
CA PRO A 47 4.98 3.06 12.38
C PRO A 47 3.48 2.88 12.61
N GLU A 48 2.69 3.96 12.61
CA GLU A 48 1.23 3.92 12.75
C GLU A 48 0.58 3.42 11.45
N ILE A 49 1.05 3.91 10.30
CA ILE A 49 0.55 3.51 8.98
C ILE A 49 0.86 2.02 8.74
N ARG A 50 2.02 1.52 9.19
CA ARG A 50 2.40 0.09 9.12
C ARG A 50 1.51 -0.84 9.93
N GLN A 51 0.79 -0.33 10.94
CA GLN A 51 -0.17 -1.12 11.70
C GLN A 51 -1.50 -1.30 10.96
N ILE A 52 -1.73 -0.55 9.87
CA ILE A 52 -2.92 -0.67 9.04
C ILE A 52 -2.81 -1.97 8.22
N GLN A 53 -3.57 -2.98 8.65
CA GLN A 53 -3.61 -4.29 7.97
C GLN A 53 -4.51 -4.28 6.73
N ASP A 54 -5.45 -3.34 6.65
CA ASP A 54 -6.40 -3.26 5.56
C ASP A 54 -5.77 -2.56 4.34
N LEU A 55 -5.56 -3.34 3.28
CA LEU A 55 -5.04 -2.90 1.99
C LEU A 55 -5.91 -1.83 1.34
N GLU A 56 -7.22 -1.92 1.51
CA GLU A 56 -8.16 -0.96 0.94
C GLU A 56 -8.06 0.39 1.68
N ASN A 57 -7.87 0.36 3.00
CA ASN A 57 -7.61 1.56 3.79
C ASN A 57 -6.26 2.19 3.45
N LEU A 58 -5.22 1.38 3.21
CA LEU A 58 -3.91 1.86 2.74
C LEU A 58 -4.00 2.54 1.37
N LYS A 59 -4.79 1.97 0.43
CA LYS A 59 -5.06 2.61 -0.87
C LYS A 59 -5.79 3.95 -0.71
N GLN A 60 -6.74 4.07 0.23
CA GLN A 60 -7.43 5.34 0.48
C GLN A 60 -6.47 6.43 0.99
N ILE A 61 -5.44 6.07 1.75
CA ILE A 61 -4.40 7.03 2.18
C ILE A 61 -3.61 7.53 0.97
N GLN A 62 -3.19 6.63 0.08
CA GLN A 62 -2.49 6.98 -1.17
C GLN A 62 -3.35 7.87 -2.10
N VAL A 63 -4.65 7.58 -2.21
CA VAL A 63 -5.56 8.30 -3.12
C VAL A 63 -5.98 9.67 -2.57
N ASN A 64 -6.17 9.81 -1.26
CA ASN A 64 -6.56 11.10 -0.67
C ASN A 64 -5.51 12.19 -0.82
N GLU A 65 -4.26 11.83 -1.09
CA GLU A 65 -3.18 12.77 -1.39
C GLU A 65 -3.41 13.48 -2.75
N ASN A 66 -3.98 12.78 -3.74
CA ASN A 66 -4.29 13.34 -5.06
C ASN A 66 -5.51 14.27 -5.09
N ARG A 67 -6.40 14.20 -4.09
CA ARG A 67 -7.61 15.06 -4.05
C ARG A 67 -7.40 16.44 -3.40
N ARG A 68 -6.32 16.62 -2.64
CA ARG A 68 -6.03 17.92 -1.99
C ARG A 68 -5.36 18.93 -2.93
N ILE A 69 -4.74 18.46 -4.02
CA ILE A 69 -4.04 19.31 -5.00
C ILE A 69 -5.02 20.03 -5.95
N ASP A 70 -6.19 19.47 -6.22
CA ASP A 70 -7.19 20.07 -7.11
C ASP A 70 -8.03 21.19 -6.49
N GLN A 71 -7.97 21.39 -5.16
CA GLN A 71 -8.77 22.41 -4.47
C GLN A 71 -8.01 23.72 -4.19
N THR A 72 -6.70 23.78 -4.49
CA THR A 72 -5.86 24.98 -4.29
C THR A 72 -5.57 25.70 -5.60
N SER A 73 -6.53 25.73 -6.51
CA SER A 73 -6.52 26.62 -7.67
C SER A 73 -7.87 27.33 -7.75
N ARG A 74 -8.01 28.37 -6.94
CA ARG A 74 -8.97 29.46 -7.10
C ARG A 74 -8.19 30.72 -7.40
#